data_AF-A0A357D8H3-F1
#
_entry.id   AF-A0A357D8H3-F1
#
_cell.length_a   1.000
_cell.length_b   1.000
_cell.length_c   1.000
_cell.angle_alpha   90.00
_cell.angle_beta   90.00
_cell.angle_gamma   90.00
#
_symmetry.space_group_name_H-M   'P 1'
#
loop_
_entity.id
_entity.type
_entity.pdbx_description
1 polymer ?
#
loop_
_entity_poly.entity_id
_entity_poly.type
_entity_poly.pdbx_seq_one_letter_code
_entity_poly.pdbx_strand_id
1 'polypeptide(L)'
;MDKERFLAPLENKDRVLVARILDQAEFALKKTAPVATDFLDPSEKTLCSEVIHFLPEIKTLFFGGYRKAERQRMVLVPAFYLTEAVESPLAYLSIKPPAKKGKVAPSGAEEPCFTHRDVLGALLGLGLKREKIGDLLLTKDEAQAIVAEEIAD
;
A
#
# COMPACT_ATOMS: atom_id res chain seq x y z
N MET A 1 -14.13 -6.27 21.34
CA MET A 1 -14.02 -7.18 20.20
C MET A 1 -13.28 -8.43 20.65
N ASP A 2 -13.81 -9.63 20.38
CA ASP A 2 -13.11 -10.88 20.71
C ASP A 2 -12.11 -11.23 19.60
N LYS A 3 -10.86 -10.79 19.76
CA LYS A 3 -9.78 -10.99 18.76
C LYS A 3 -9.38 -12.46 18.63
N GLU A 4 -9.42 -13.21 19.74
CA GLU A 4 -8.96 -14.60 19.78
C GLU A 4 -9.74 -15.48 18.80
N ARG A 5 -11.04 -15.22 18.63
CA ARG A 5 -11.88 -15.91 17.63
C ARG A 5 -11.31 -15.85 16.21
N PHE A 6 -10.72 -14.73 15.80
CA PHE A 6 -10.15 -14.54 14.46
C PHE A 6 -8.71 -15.03 14.36
N LEU A 7 -7.97 -14.98 15.48
CA LEU A 7 -6.54 -15.31 15.49
C LEU A 7 -6.27 -16.80 15.71
N ALA A 8 -7.13 -17.51 16.43
CA ALA A 8 -6.98 -18.93 16.73
C ALA A 8 -6.77 -19.85 15.51
N PRO A 9 -7.48 -19.67 14.37
CA PRO A 9 -7.27 -20.52 13.19
C PRO A 9 -6.07 -20.13 12.33
N LEU A 10 -5.37 -19.03 12.64
CA LEU A 10 -4.28 -18.49 11.80
C LEU A 10 -2.91 -18.84 12.36
N GLU A 11 -1.94 -19.02 11.45
CA GLU A 11 -0.56 -19.33 11.80
C GLU A 11 0.41 -18.20 11.44
N ASN A 12 1.52 -18.12 12.18
CA ASN A 12 2.71 -17.34 11.84
C ASN A 12 2.42 -15.91 11.35
N LYS A 13 2.69 -15.65 10.05
CA LYS A 13 2.58 -14.33 9.41
C LYS A 13 1.14 -13.82 9.39
N ASP A 14 0.19 -14.69 9.08
CA ASP A 14 -1.22 -14.31 8.93
C ASP A 14 -1.82 -13.92 10.27
N ARG A 15 -1.45 -14.61 11.35
CA ARG A 15 -1.86 -14.24 12.71
C ARG A 15 -1.35 -12.84 13.09
N VAL A 16 -0.08 -12.52 12.79
CA VAL A 16 0.49 -11.20 13.09
C VAL A 16 -0.17 -10.10 12.25
N LEU A 17 -0.41 -10.37 10.97
CA LEU A 17 -1.10 -9.44 10.08
C LEU A 17 -2.50 -9.14 10.58
N VAL A 18 -3.31 -10.18 10.84
CA VAL A 18 -4.70 -10.01 11.28
C VAL A 18 -4.74 -9.33 12.65
N ALA A 19 -3.84 -9.65 13.57
CA ALA A 19 -3.77 -8.96 14.85
C ALA A 19 -3.54 -7.45 14.66
N ARG A 20 -2.60 -7.07 13.79
CA ARG A 20 -2.32 -5.66 13.45
C ARG A 20 -3.56 -4.98 12.86
N ILE A 21 -4.25 -5.62 11.93
CA ILE A 21 -5.48 -5.09 11.32
C ILE A 21 -6.59 -4.87 12.35
N LEU A 22 -6.78 -5.83 13.26
CA LEU A 22 -7.75 -5.71 14.36
C LEU A 22 -7.39 -4.59 15.33
N ASP A 23 -6.11 -4.41 15.65
CA ASP A 23 -5.63 -3.27 16.45
C ASP A 23 -5.89 -1.93 15.76
N GLN A 24 -5.66 -1.86 14.44
CA GLN A 24 -5.94 -0.66 13.65
C GLN A 24 -7.44 -0.36 13.54
N ALA A 25 -8.29 -1.40 13.47
CA ALA A 25 -9.74 -1.24 13.48
C ALA A 25 -10.22 -0.63 14.81
N GLU A 26 -9.74 -1.15 15.94
CA GLU A 26 -10.02 -0.57 17.25
C GLU A 26 -9.50 0.85 17.38
N PHE A 27 -8.31 1.13 16.82
CA PHE A 27 -7.74 2.46 16.81
C PHE A 27 -8.58 3.45 15.98
N ALA A 28 -9.09 3.03 14.81
CA ALA A 28 -9.98 3.84 13.99
C ALA A 28 -11.27 4.22 14.74
N LEU A 29 -11.88 3.26 15.46
CA LEU A 29 -13.05 3.51 16.30
C LEU A 29 -12.74 4.48 17.44
N LYS A 30 -11.62 4.29 18.15
CA LYS A 30 -11.20 5.15 19.26
C LYS A 30 -10.87 6.57 18.82
N LYS A 31 -10.18 6.73 17.69
CA LYS A 31 -9.81 8.02 17.10
C LYS A 31 -10.99 8.70 16.40
N THR A 32 -12.09 7.98 16.19
CA THR A 32 -13.25 8.39 15.39
C THR A 32 -12.87 8.89 14.00
N ALA A 33 -11.80 8.31 13.43
CA ALA A 33 -11.22 8.74 12.16
C ALA A 33 -10.71 7.53 11.35
N PRO A 34 -10.64 7.65 10.01
CA PRO A 34 -10.08 6.61 9.15
C PRO A 34 -8.62 6.29 9.49
N VAL A 35 -8.23 5.03 9.33
CA VAL A 35 -6.85 4.54 9.53
C VAL A 35 -6.44 3.69 8.34
N ALA A 36 -5.30 4.02 7.72
CA ALA A 36 -4.74 3.26 6.61
C ALA A 36 -3.78 2.16 7.10
N THR A 37 -3.84 1.00 6.48
CA THR A 37 -2.88 -0.11 6.68
C THR A 37 -1.59 0.14 5.89
N ASP A 38 -0.60 -0.74 6.05
CA ASP A 38 0.47 -0.89 5.05
C ASP A 38 -0.09 -1.48 3.74
N PHE A 39 0.73 -1.55 2.69
CA PHE A 39 0.32 -2.22 1.45
C PHE A 39 0.18 -3.72 1.65
N LEU A 40 -1.04 -4.21 1.42
CA LEU A 40 -1.39 -5.62 1.40
C LEU A 40 -1.21 -6.17 -0.01
N ASP A 41 -0.66 -7.38 -0.12
CA ASP A 41 -0.75 -8.16 -1.36
C ASP A 41 -2.17 -8.74 -1.58
N PRO A 42 -2.50 -9.32 -2.75
CA PRO A 42 -3.84 -9.84 -3.02
C PRO A 42 -4.33 -10.92 -2.04
N SER A 43 -3.42 -11.75 -1.53
CA SER A 43 -3.74 -12.80 -0.55
C SER A 43 -4.04 -12.17 0.81
N GLU A 44 -3.14 -11.30 1.27
CA GLU A 44 -3.28 -10.53 2.51
C GLU A 44 -4.57 -9.70 2.51
N LYS A 45 -4.88 -9.03 1.40
CA LYS A 45 -6.12 -8.26 1.23
C LYS A 45 -7.36 -9.13 1.41
N THR A 46 -7.38 -10.31 0.80
CA THR A 46 -8.51 -11.24 0.88
C THR A 46 -8.73 -11.65 2.33
N LEU A 47 -7.67 -12.14 2.99
CA LEU A 47 -7.70 -12.54 4.39
C LEU A 47 -8.20 -11.41 5.31
N CYS A 48 -7.65 -10.20 5.16
CA CYS A 48 -8.03 -9.06 5.99
C CYS A 48 -9.49 -8.64 5.75
N SER A 49 -9.97 -8.73 4.50
CA SER A 49 -11.35 -8.40 4.16
C SER A 49 -12.35 -9.36 4.80
N GLU A 50 -12.03 -10.65 4.83
CA GLU A 50 -12.85 -11.68 5.49
C GLU A 50 -12.96 -11.43 6.99
N VAL A 51 -11.86 -11.03 7.64
CA VAL A 51 -11.86 -10.71 9.08
C VAL A 51 -12.69 -9.45 9.35
N ILE A 52 -12.45 -8.37 8.61
CA ILE A 52 -13.16 -7.10 8.82
C ILE A 52 -14.65 -7.21 8.48
N HIS A 53 -15.05 -8.12 7.59
CA HIS A 53 -16.46 -8.35 7.27
C HIS A 53 -17.32 -8.66 8.52
N PHE A 54 -16.74 -9.25 9.55
CA PHE A 54 -17.43 -9.54 10.82
C PHE A 54 -17.49 -8.35 11.79
N LEU A 55 -16.97 -7.18 11.42
CA LEU A 55 -16.96 -5.96 12.21
C LEU A 55 -17.88 -4.90 11.59
N PRO A 56 -19.19 -4.89 11.91
CA PRO A 56 -20.15 -3.97 11.28
C PRO A 56 -19.90 -2.49 11.59
N GLU A 57 -19.11 -2.21 12.62
CA GLU A 57 -18.71 -0.86 13.03
C GLU A 57 -17.63 -0.26 12.12
N ILE A 58 -17.05 -1.05 11.21
CA ILE A 58 -15.98 -0.65 10.29
C ILE A 58 -16.41 -0.91 8.85
N LYS A 59 -16.25 0.11 8.00
CA LYS A 59 -16.27 0.03 6.54
C LYS A 59 -14.83 -0.03 6.03
N THR A 60 -14.63 -0.55 4.83
CA THR A 60 -13.32 -0.63 4.19
C THR A 60 -13.30 0.08 2.84
N LEU A 61 -12.23 0.80 2.59
CA LEU A 61 -11.88 1.35 1.27
C LEU A 61 -10.51 0.80 0.85
N PHE A 62 -10.27 0.66 -0.45
CA PHE A 62 -9.01 0.14 -0.97
C PHE A 62 -8.36 1.13 -1.93
N PHE A 63 -7.09 1.42 -1.69
CA PHE A 63 -6.31 2.37 -2.48
C PHE A 63 -5.02 1.70 -2.97
N GLY A 64 -4.89 1.55 -4.28
CA GLY A 64 -3.64 1.12 -4.93
C GLY A 64 -3.14 2.07 -6.01
N GLY A 65 -3.74 3.25 -6.12
CA GLY A 65 -3.38 4.29 -7.10
C GLY A 65 -3.93 4.10 -8.50
N TYR A 66 -4.35 2.88 -8.87
CA TYR A 66 -5.02 2.60 -10.14
C TYR A 66 -5.93 1.37 -10.07
N ARG A 67 -6.79 1.18 -11.08
CA ARG A 67 -7.87 0.17 -11.07
C ARG A 67 -7.39 -1.28 -10.93
N LYS A 68 -6.19 -1.60 -11.41
CA LYS A 68 -5.64 -2.96 -11.45
C LYS A 68 -4.42 -3.11 -10.52
N ALA A 69 -4.32 -2.27 -9.50
CA ALA A 69 -3.23 -2.37 -8.54
C ALA A 69 -3.25 -3.74 -7.83
N GLU A 70 -2.10 -4.41 -7.82
CA GLU A 70 -1.92 -5.68 -7.12
C GLU A 70 -1.79 -5.42 -5.62
N ARG A 71 -0.92 -4.47 -5.24
CA ARG A 71 -0.76 -4.07 -3.85
C ARG A 71 -1.66 -2.89 -3.53
N GLN A 72 -2.43 -3.01 -2.46
CA GLN A 72 -3.38 -1.97 -2.04
C GLN A 72 -3.30 -1.72 -0.54
N ARG A 73 -3.45 -0.46 -0.14
CA ARG A 73 -3.71 -0.10 1.26
C ARG A 73 -5.20 -0.24 1.53
N MET A 74 -5.55 -0.91 2.62
CA MET A 74 -6.90 -0.93 3.15
C MET A 74 -7.05 0.27 4.10
N VAL A 75 -8.14 1.02 3.98
CA VAL A 75 -8.50 2.09 4.92
C VAL A 75 -9.70 1.62 5.72
N LEU A 76 -9.49 1.50 7.03
CA LEU A 76 -10.50 1.14 8.01
C LEU A 76 -11.24 2.41 8.43
N VAL A 77 -12.52 2.48 8.09
CA VAL A 77 -13.36 3.68 8.24
C VAL A 77 -14.46 3.38 9.24
N PRO A 78 -14.60 4.13 10.35
CA PRO A 78 -15.74 3.96 11.25
C PRO A 78 -17.07 4.07 10.49
N ALA A 79 -18.05 3.22 10.79
CA ALA A 79 -19.29 3.12 10.01
C ALA A 79 -20.09 4.43 9.95
N PHE A 80 -19.98 5.28 10.98
CA PHE A 80 -20.58 6.61 11.06
C PHE A 80 -19.83 7.70 10.28
N TYR A 81 -18.63 7.41 9.79
CA TYR A 81 -17.82 8.36 9.02
C TYR A 81 -18.24 8.38 7.54
N LEU A 82 -18.16 9.55 6.92
CA LEU A 82 -18.49 9.74 5.50
C LEU A 82 -17.33 9.24 4.62
N THR A 83 -17.56 8.17 3.86
CA THR A 83 -16.54 7.52 3.03
C THR A 83 -15.99 8.43 1.92
N GLU A 84 -16.80 9.35 1.44
CA GLU A 84 -16.49 10.33 0.39
C GLU A 84 -15.52 11.41 0.89
N ALA A 85 -15.44 11.59 2.21
CA ALA A 85 -14.48 12.50 2.85
C ALA A 85 -13.14 11.83 3.16
N VAL A 86 -12.95 10.56 2.79
CA VAL A 86 -11.70 9.84 3.00
C VAL A 86 -10.75 10.14 1.84
N GLU A 87 -9.64 10.81 2.15
CA GLU A 87 -8.58 11.08 1.19
C GLU A 87 -7.75 9.82 0.91
N SER A 88 -7.12 9.80 -0.27
CA SER A 88 -6.25 8.70 -0.67
C SER A 88 -4.98 8.70 0.18
N PRO A 89 -4.65 7.62 0.92
CA PRO A 89 -3.45 7.55 1.75
C PRO A 89 -2.19 7.23 0.92
N LEU A 90 -2.11 7.74 -0.31
CA LEU A 90 -1.09 7.37 -1.28
C LEU A 90 -0.37 8.62 -1.77
N ALA A 91 0.94 8.48 -1.96
CA ALA A 91 1.76 9.43 -2.67
C ALA A 91 2.46 8.75 -3.87
N TYR A 92 2.98 9.57 -4.78
CA TYR A 92 3.56 9.11 -6.03
C TYR A 92 4.96 9.71 -6.20
N LEU A 93 5.97 8.86 -6.27
CA LEU A 93 7.35 9.29 -6.50
C LEU A 93 7.71 9.10 -7.97
N SER A 94 8.13 10.19 -8.63
CA SER A 94 8.69 10.15 -9.98
C SER A 94 10.18 9.88 -9.90
N ILE A 95 10.61 8.79 -10.53
CA ILE A 95 11.99 8.32 -10.55
C ILE A 95 12.51 8.48 -11.96
N LYS A 96 13.46 9.39 -12.13
CA LYS A 96 14.05 9.73 -13.41
C LYS A 96 15.49 9.27 -13.48
N PRO A 97 15.97 8.87 -14.67
CA PRO A 97 17.37 8.57 -14.83
C PRO A 97 18.23 9.80 -14.58
N PRO A 98 19.43 9.63 -14.00
CA PRO A 98 20.38 10.71 -13.94
C PRO A 98 20.60 11.23 -15.36
N ALA A 99 20.37 12.52 -15.57
CA ALA A 99 20.56 13.14 -16.87
C ALA A 99 22.02 12.90 -17.30
N LYS A 100 22.24 12.01 -18.27
CA LYS A 100 23.55 11.85 -18.89
C LYS A 100 23.86 13.18 -19.59
N LYS A 101 24.72 14.00 -18.98
CA LYS A 101 25.31 15.19 -19.61
C LYS A 101 25.79 14.82 -21.02
N GLY A 102 25.04 15.23 -22.04
CA GLY A 102 25.42 15.09 -23.45
C GLY A 102 25.05 13.79 -24.17
N LYS A 103 24.29 12.85 -23.57
CA LYS A 103 23.70 11.73 -24.31
C LYS A 103 22.23 11.61 -23.91
N VAL A 104 21.37 12.24 -24.71
CA VAL A 104 19.94 11.88 -24.78
C VAL A 104 19.92 10.36 -24.88
N ALA A 105 19.27 9.67 -23.94
CA ALA A 105 18.97 8.25 -24.13
C ALA A 105 18.37 8.16 -25.53
N PRO A 106 18.88 7.30 -26.44
CA PRO A 106 18.43 7.33 -27.81
C PRO A 106 16.91 7.22 -27.79
N SER A 107 16.24 8.28 -28.24
CA SER A 107 14.79 8.32 -28.40
C SER A 107 14.48 7.26 -29.44
N GLY A 108 14.17 6.04 -28.98
CA GLY A 108 14.15 4.84 -29.81
C GLY A 108 14.80 3.59 -29.20
N ALA A 109 15.36 3.63 -27.97
CA ALA A 109 15.74 2.41 -27.26
C ALA A 109 14.49 1.53 -27.01
N GLU A 110 14.55 0.27 -27.42
CA GLU A 110 13.45 -0.68 -27.22
C GLU A 110 13.32 -1.12 -25.76
N GLU A 111 14.42 -1.04 -25.00
CA GLU A 111 14.49 -1.47 -23.61
C GLU A 111 14.31 -0.30 -22.61
N PRO A 112 13.59 -0.52 -21.49
CA PRO A 112 13.40 0.49 -20.46
C PRO A 112 14.72 0.83 -19.76
N CYS A 113 14.90 2.11 -19.39
CA CYS A 113 16.10 2.57 -18.70
C CYS A 113 16.31 1.92 -17.31
N PHE A 114 15.27 1.34 -16.72
CA PHE A 114 15.27 0.69 -15.42
C PHE A 114 14.48 -0.61 -15.44
N THR A 115 14.95 -1.61 -14.69
CA THR A 115 14.12 -2.77 -14.34
C THR A 115 13.37 -2.52 -13.04
N HIS A 116 12.32 -3.31 -12.79
CA HIS A 116 11.58 -3.27 -11.52
C HIS A 116 12.49 -3.57 -10.32
N ARG A 117 13.51 -4.41 -10.51
CA ARG A 117 14.47 -4.77 -9.47
C ARG A 117 15.38 -3.60 -9.12
N ASP A 118 15.80 -2.81 -10.09
CA ASP A 118 16.68 -1.65 -9.86
C ASP A 118 15.95 -0.58 -9.04
N VAL A 119 14.73 -0.27 -9.44
CA VAL A 119 13.90 0.72 -8.74
C VAL A 119 13.60 0.27 -7.31
N LEU A 120 13.15 -0.98 -7.13
CA LEU A 120 12.87 -1.50 -5.80
C LEU A 120 14.13 -1.54 -4.94
N GLY A 121 15.25 -1.99 -5.50
CA GLY A 121 16.54 -2.02 -4.80
C GLY A 121 17.00 -0.63 -4.35
N ALA A 122 16.84 0.38 -5.19
CA ALA A 122 17.17 1.76 -4.85
C ALA A 122 16.29 2.30 -3.71
N LEU A 123 14.96 2.09 -3.79
CA LEU A 123 14.02 2.53 -2.75
C LEU A 123 14.33 1.86 -1.40
N LEU A 124 14.60 0.55 -1.40
CA LEU A 124 15.00 -0.17 -0.19
C LEU A 124 16.36 0.30 0.33
N GLY A 125 17.30 0.60 -0.57
CA GLY A 125 18.63 1.14 -0.23
C GLY A 125 18.57 2.53 0.43
N LEU A 126 17.52 3.30 0.17
CA LEU A 126 17.23 4.57 0.86
C LEU A 126 16.61 4.36 2.27
N GLY A 127 16.37 3.11 2.67
CA GLY A 127 15.77 2.77 3.96
C GLY A 127 14.26 2.70 3.96
N LEU A 128 13.60 2.84 2.81
CA LEU A 128 12.15 2.67 2.70
C LEU A 128 11.78 1.19 2.94
N LYS A 129 10.73 0.96 3.73
CA LYS A 129 10.27 -0.40 4.03
C LYS A 129 9.41 -0.94 2.88
N ARG A 130 9.57 -2.23 2.53
CA ARG A 130 8.82 -2.88 1.45
C ARG A 130 7.30 -2.76 1.61
N GLU A 131 6.81 -2.84 2.84
CA GLU A 131 5.39 -2.72 3.21
C GLU A 131 4.80 -1.32 2.95
N LYS A 132 5.65 -0.28 2.83
CA LYS A 132 5.26 1.09 2.50
C LYS A 132 5.27 1.37 0.99
N ILE A 133 5.69 0.40 0.19
CA ILE A 133 5.80 0.53 -1.27
C ILE A 133 4.71 -0.33 -1.91
N GLY A 134 3.93 0.28 -2.80
CA GLY A 134 2.94 -0.38 -3.62
C GLY A 134 3.54 -0.97 -4.88
N ASP A 135 2.82 -0.80 -5.99
CA ASP A 135 3.26 -1.21 -7.31
C ASP A 135 4.24 -0.18 -7.89
N LEU A 136 5.19 -0.65 -8.70
CA LEU A 136 6.11 0.21 -9.45
C LEU A 136 5.71 0.19 -10.92
N LEU A 137 5.37 1.36 -11.44
CA LEU A 137 4.97 1.55 -12.82
C LEU A 137 6.18 1.99 -13.63
N LEU A 138 6.63 1.13 -14.52
CA LEU A 138 7.80 1.41 -15.37
C LEU A 138 7.34 1.86 -16.75
N THR A 139 7.97 2.93 -17.24
CA THR A 139 7.89 3.36 -18.63
C THR A 139 9.29 3.31 -19.25
N LYS A 140 9.42 3.70 -20.52
CA LYS A 140 10.72 3.73 -21.21
C LYS A 140 11.68 4.75 -20.58
N ASP A 141 11.14 5.90 -20.20
CA ASP A 141 11.91 7.09 -19.81
C ASP A 141 11.88 7.37 -18.30
N GLU A 142 10.86 6.89 -17.59
CA GLU A 142 10.69 7.11 -16.16
C GLU A 142 10.07 5.91 -15.45
N ALA A 143 10.22 5.88 -14.13
CA ALA A 143 9.48 4.99 -13.25
C ALA A 143 8.64 5.81 -12.28
N GLN A 144 7.47 5.30 -11.91
CA GLN A 144 6.65 5.84 -10.85
C GLN A 144 6.50 4.81 -9.75
N ALA A 145 6.78 5.20 -8.51
CA ALA A 145 6.53 4.37 -7.35
C ALA A 145 5.30 4.88 -6.62
N ILE A 146 4.32 4.01 -6.42
CA ILE A 146 3.17 4.27 -5.55
C ILE A 146 3.63 3.95 -4.14
N VAL A 147 3.53 4.92 -3.23
CA VAL A 147 4.03 4.79 -1.86
C VAL A 147 2.98 5.22 -0.84
N ALA A 148 3.19 4.82 0.40
CA ALA A 148 2.42 5.30 1.53
C ALA A 148 2.70 6.80 1.72
N GLU A 149 1.67 7.61 1.91
CA GLU A 149 1.81 9.07 2.04
C GLU A 149 2.81 9.47 3.13
N GLU A 150 2.85 8.74 4.25
CA GLU A 150 3.75 9.01 5.37
C GLU A 150 5.26 8.83 5.08
N ILE A 151 5.64 8.33 3.90
CA ILE A 151 7.04 8.19 3.48
C ILE A 151 7.42 9.07 2.28
N ALA A 152 6.56 10.02 1.92
CA ALA A 152 6.75 10.86 0.74
C ALA A 152 7.56 12.16 0.99
N ASP A 153 7.87 12.46 2.25
CA ASP A 153 8.65 13.63 2.69
C ASP A 153 10.10 13.25 3.05
#